data_AF-A0A0N7H7W3-F1
#
_entry.id   AF-A0A0N7H7W3-F1
#
_cell.length_a   1.000
_cell.length_b   1.000
_cell.length_c   1.000
_cell.angle_alpha   90.00
_cell.angle_beta   90.00
_cell.angle_gamma   90.00
#
_symmetry.space_group_name_H-M   'P 1'
#
loop_
_entity.id
_entity.type
_entity.pdbx_description
1 polymer ?
#
loop_
_entity_poly.entity_id
_entity_poly.type
_entity_poly.pdbx_seq_one_letter_code
_entity_poly.pdbx_strand_id
1 'polypeptide(L)'
;MTGHYEPYEDDESGLSAFDVYDDGTSHDDDGGLAALDYQYADATSDEGVGDPDTESASIPDLTFSSANASCTVVVTALLNGSVHQVDLSPQTVAMTETELAAEILAVADVAAAKAQSAQYELVSGLLRIQGQDADSIREVVQQRMSLPTPDEAVAAEANLNSRHRRPG
;
A
#
# COMPACT_ATOMS: atom_id res chain seq x y z
N MET A 1 -54.90 28.41 47.80
CA MET A 1 -54.85 27.81 46.46
C MET A 1 -53.39 27.76 46.05
N THR A 2 -52.67 26.74 46.50
CA THR A 2 -52.39 25.45 45.82
C THR A 2 -51.27 25.60 44.79
N GLY A 3 -50.05 25.33 45.26
CA GLY A 3 -48.95 24.90 44.40
C GLY A 3 -49.26 23.51 43.85
N HIS A 4 -49.05 23.34 42.55
CA HIS A 4 -49.23 22.08 41.85
C HIS A 4 -47.89 21.34 41.88
N TYR A 5 -47.87 20.18 42.54
CA TYR A 5 -46.79 19.21 42.50
C TYR A 5 -47.31 18.07 41.63
N GLU A 6 -46.73 17.87 40.46
CA GLU A 6 -47.02 16.69 39.63
C GLU A 6 -46.18 15.51 40.15
N PRO A 7 -46.77 14.30 40.28
CA PRO A 7 -46.03 13.10 40.64
C PRO A 7 -45.22 12.60 39.43
N TYR A 8 -43.98 12.19 39.67
CA TYR A 8 -43.23 11.37 38.72
C TYR A 8 -43.71 9.93 38.87
N GLU A 9 -44.36 9.39 37.83
CA GLU A 9 -44.61 7.95 37.72
C GLU A 9 -43.45 7.31 36.96
N ASP A 10 -42.79 6.42 37.67
CA ASP A 10 -41.75 5.50 37.24
C ASP A 10 -42.47 4.30 36.60
N ASP A 11 -42.38 4.14 35.28
CA ASP A 11 -42.84 2.93 34.58
C ASP A 11 -41.66 2.29 33.84
N GLU A 12 -41.01 1.37 34.54
CA GLU A 12 -40.21 0.31 33.96
C GLU A 12 -41.13 -0.67 33.21
N SER A 13 -40.84 -0.96 31.94
CA SER A 13 -41.02 -2.24 31.22
C SER A 13 -41.75 -2.12 29.88
N GLY A 14 -41.05 -2.47 28.79
CA GLY A 14 -41.64 -2.60 27.46
C GLY A 14 -40.66 -3.05 26.36
N LEU A 15 -39.77 -4.00 26.65
CA LEU A 15 -38.97 -4.69 25.64
C LEU A 15 -39.86 -5.63 24.83
N SER A 16 -40.53 -5.14 23.79
CA SER A 16 -41.24 -5.99 22.83
C SER A 16 -41.58 -5.25 21.53
N ALA A 17 -40.63 -5.06 20.61
CA ALA A 17 -40.93 -4.76 19.20
C ALA A 17 -39.69 -4.82 18.27
N PHE A 18 -38.74 -5.74 18.49
CA PHE A 18 -37.72 -6.03 17.48
C PHE A 18 -37.87 -7.47 17.01
N ASP A 19 -38.97 -7.72 16.30
CA ASP A 19 -39.10 -8.87 15.41
C ASP A 19 -39.90 -8.42 14.19
N VAL A 20 -39.21 -7.74 13.28
CA VAL A 20 -39.55 -7.75 11.86
C VAL A 20 -38.31 -8.33 11.18
N TYR A 21 -38.48 -9.58 10.75
CA TYR A 21 -37.68 -10.23 9.74
C TYR A 21 -37.46 -9.26 8.57
N ASP A 22 -36.21 -8.85 8.34
CA ASP A 22 -35.84 -8.20 7.10
C ASP A 22 -35.51 -9.26 6.05
N ASP A 23 -36.07 -9.01 4.89
CA ASP A 23 -36.30 -9.88 3.75
C ASP A 23 -34.99 -10.15 2.99
N GLY A 24 -34.91 -11.34 2.41
CA GLY A 24 -33.70 -11.85 1.78
C GLY A 24 -33.19 -10.94 0.66
N THR A 25 -32.03 -10.36 0.87
CA THR A 25 -31.20 -9.82 -0.21
C THR A 25 -29.98 -10.73 -0.41
N SER A 26 -30.18 -11.78 -1.20
CA SER A 26 -29.11 -12.27 -2.06
C SER A 26 -28.76 -11.16 -3.04
N HIS A 27 -27.67 -10.45 -2.76
CA HIS A 27 -26.91 -9.74 -3.78
C HIS A 27 -25.53 -10.37 -3.79
N ASP A 28 -25.36 -11.33 -4.69
CA ASP A 28 -24.09 -11.54 -5.37
C ASP A 28 -23.72 -10.18 -6.00
N ASP A 29 -22.80 -9.46 -5.36
CA ASP A 29 -22.04 -8.39 -6.00
C ASP A 29 -20.58 -8.87 -6.07
N ASP A 30 -20.37 -9.68 -7.08
CA ASP A 30 -19.11 -10.08 -7.66
C ASP A 30 -18.55 -8.92 -8.50
N GLY A 31 -17.79 -8.00 -7.90
CA GLY A 31 -17.11 -7.01 -8.73
C GLY A 31 -16.41 -5.87 -8.00
N GLY A 32 -15.28 -6.13 -7.34
CA GLY A 32 -14.48 -4.99 -6.86
C GLY A 32 -13.09 -5.23 -6.30
N LEU A 33 -12.65 -6.47 -6.10
CA LEU A 33 -11.38 -6.75 -5.40
C LEU A 33 -10.29 -7.34 -6.31
N ALA A 34 -10.53 -7.40 -7.63
CA ALA A 34 -9.58 -7.93 -8.62
C ALA A 34 -8.30 -7.10 -8.77
N ALA A 35 -8.17 -5.96 -8.09
CA ALA A 35 -6.98 -5.11 -8.10
C ALA A 35 -5.93 -5.51 -7.04
N LEU A 36 -6.21 -6.51 -6.19
CA LEU A 36 -5.30 -6.97 -5.14
C LEU A 36 -4.58 -8.28 -5.47
N ASP A 37 -4.62 -8.73 -6.73
CA ASP A 37 -3.79 -9.84 -7.21
C ASP A 37 -2.33 -9.36 -7.41
N TYR A 38 -1.70 -8.92 -6.33
CA TYR A 38 -0.26 -8.73 -6.29
C TYR A 38 0.37 -10.07 -5.94
N GLN A 39 1.03 -10.61 -6.96
CA GLN A 39 1.64 -11.93 -7.05
C GLN A 39 2.48 -12.27 -5.80
N TYR A 40 1.92 -13.11 -4.94
CA TYR A 40 2.62 -13.78 -3.84
C TYR A 40 3.67 -14.71 -4.44
N ALA A 41 4.94 -14.29 -4.46
CA ALA A 41 6.05 -15.20 -4.70
C ALA A 41 6.33 -15.93 -3.37
N ASP A 42 5.75 -17.13 -3.22
CA ASP A 42 6.08 -18.08 -2.18
C ASP A 42 7.58 -18.43 -2.26
N ALA A 43 8.38 -17.80 -1.41
CA ALA A 43 9.75 -18.21 -1.15
C ALA A 43 9.74 -19.06 0.13
N THR A 44 9.29 -20.30 0.00
CA THR A 44 9.47 -21.33 1.02
C THR A 44 10.95 -21.72 1.10
N SER A 45 11.64 -21.34 2.18
CA SER A 45 12.75 -22.09 2.80
C SER A 45 13.27 -21.35 4.04
N ASP A 46 12.92 -21.83 5.24
CA ASP A 46 13.88 -22.33 6.23
C ASP A 46 13.12 -22.82 7.49
N GLU A 47 13.28 -24.11 7.82
CA GLU A 47 12.61 -24.75 8.94
C GLU A 47 13.30 -24.42 10.27
N GLY A 48 12.80 -23.39 10.96
CA GLY A 48 13.06 -23.14 12.37
C GLY A 48 11.79 -23.36 13.17
N VAL A 49 11.74 -24.40 14.01
CA VAL A 49 10.61 -24.66 14.93
C VAL A 49 10.56 -23.56 15.99
N GLY A 50 9.85 -22.48 15.67
CA GLY A 50 9.45 -21.42 16.60
C GLY A 50 8.18 -21.81 17.34
N ASP A 51 8.15 -21.51 18.63
CA ASP A 51 7.01 -21.70 19.53
C ASP A 51 5.70 -21.11 18.96
N PRO A 52 4.58 -21.85 18.93
CA PRO A 52 3.33 -21.41 18.29
C PRO A 52 2.54 -20.35 19.09
N ASP A 53 3.04 -19.85 20.22
CA ASP A 53 2.30 -18.95 21.13
C ASP A 53 2.92 -17.55 21.22
N THR A 54 3.47 -17.01 20.13
CA THR A 54 3.58 -15.54 19.91
C THR A 54 3.70 -15.23 18.42
N GLU A 55 2.76 -15.69 17.60
CA GLU A 55 2.53 -15.05 16.31
C GLU A 55 1.68 -13.81 16.58
N SER A 56 2.31 -12.73 17.08
CA SER A 56 1.79 -11.41 16.73
C SER A 56 1.76 -11.41 15.22
N ALA A 57 0.56 -11.58 14.63
CA ALA A 57 0.34 -11.51 13.21
C ALA A 57 0.91 -10.17 12.74
N SER A 58 2.18 -10.20 12.37
CA SER A 58 2.92 -9.04 11.95
C SER A 58 2.30 -8.73 10.62
N ILE A 59 1.64 -7.57 10.51
CA ILE A 59 1.10 -7.13 9.24
C ILE A 59 2.29 -7.13 8.28
N PRO A 60 2.28 -7.94 7.22
CA PRO A 60 3.43 -8.06 6.34
C PRO A 60 3.76 -6.69 5.77
N ASP A 61 5.04 -6.32 5.83
CA ASP A 61 5.53 -5.07 5.27
C ASP A 61 5.24 -5.03 3.77
N LEU A 62 4.46 -4.02 3.34
CA LEU A 62 4.13 -3.84 1.94
C LEU A 62 5.40 -3.37 1.19
N THR A 63 5.89 -4.21 0.30
CA THR A 63 7.15 -4.03 -0.42
C THR A 63 6.94 -3.84 -1.92
N PHE A 64 7.83 -3.07 -2.53
CA PHE A 64 7.81 -2.73 -3.95
C PHE A 64 9.21 -2.94 -4.53
N SER A 65 9.31 -3.69 -5.62
CA SER A 65 10.59 -4.02 -6.23
C SER A 65 10.77 -3.38 -7.60
N SER A 66 12.01 -3.05 -7.92
CA SER A 66 12.43 -2.63 -9.25
C SER A 66 13.76 -3.26 -9.61
N ALA A 67 13.98 -3.50 -10.90
CA ALA A 67 15.20 -4.09 -11.42
C ALA A 67 15.78 -3.23 -12.54
N ASN A 68 17.10 -3.28 -12.72
CA ASN A 68 17.71 -2.73 -13.93
C ASN A 68 17.39 -3.59 -15.17
N ALA A 69 17.60 -3.01 -16.37
CA ALA A 69 17.24 -3.68 -17.62
C ALA A 69 17.96 -5.03 -17.84
N SER A 70 19.13 -5.21 -17.22
CA SER A 70 19.90 -6.45 -17.28
C SER A 70 19.54 -7.45 -16.16
N CYS A 71 18.60 -7.11 -15.28
CA CYS A 71 18.22 -7.88 -14.09
C CYS A 71 19.43 -8.26 -13.21
N THR A 72 20.49 -7.46 -13.22
CA THR A 72 21.69 -7.67 -12.41
C THR A 72 21.62 -7.01 -11.04
N VAL A 73 20.77 -5.98 -10.91
CA VAL A 73 20.50 -5.25 -9.68
C VAL A 73 18.99 -5.18 -9.48
N VAL A 74 18.52 -5.68 -8.34
CA VAL A 74 17.12 -5.58 -7.92
C VAL A 74 17.10 -4.88 -6.57
N VAL A 75 16.25 -3.87 -6.44
CA VAL A 75 16.05 -3.15 -5.18
C VAL A 75 14.61 -3.25 -4.77
N THR A 76 14.39 -3.60 -3.51
CA THR A 76 13.07 -3.68 -2.89
C THR A 76 12.97 -2.61 -1.82
N ALA A 77 11.91 -1.81 -1.87
CA ALA A 77 11.62 -0.73 -0.94
C ALA A 77 10.30 -0.98 -0.18
N LEU A 78 10.22 -0.47 1.05
CA LEU A 78 8.99 -0.42 1.84
C LEU A 78 8.07 0.70 1.33
N LEU A 79 6.79 0.68 1.73
CA LEU A 79 5.79 1.69 1.36
C LEU A 79 6.24 3.14 1.59
N ASN A 80 7.08 3.41 2.61
CA ASN A 80 7.62 4.74 2.88
C ASN A 80 8.77 5.17 1.95
N GLY A 81 9.16 4.33 0.99
CA GLY A 81 10.27 4.53 0.06
C GLY A 81 11.65 4.14 0.60
N SER A 82 11.75 3.63 1.84
CA SER A 82 13.02 3.18 2.40
C SER A 82 13.43 1.85 1.76
N VAL A 83 14.72 1.70 1.45
CA VAL A 83 15.25 0.45 0.91
C VAL A 83 15.18 -0.65 1.97
N HIS A 84 14.50 -1.74 1.63
CA HIS A 84 14.40 -2.95 2.44
C HIS A 84 15.52 -3.94 2.09
N GLN A 85 15.75 -4.18 0.80
CA GLN A 85 16.69 -5.19 0.31
C GLN A 85 17.28 -4.79 -1.03
N VAL A 86 18.53 -5.20 -1.27
CA VAL A 86 19.23 -5.07 -2.55
C VAL A 86 19.80 -6.43 -2.93
N ASP A 87 19.32 -6.99 -4.04
CA ASP A 87 19.79 -8.25 -4.59
C ASP A 87 20.70 -7.98 -5.79
N LEU A 88 21.90 -8.56 -5.73
CA LEU A 88 22.93 -8.40 -6.76
C LEU A 88 23.23 -9.74 -7.42
N SER A 89 23.11 -9.79 -8.74
CA SER A 89 23.58 -10.94 -9.50
C SER A 89 25.11 -11.02 -9.47
N PRO A 90 25.69 -12.23 -9.63
CA PRO A 90 27.14 -12.39 -9.74
C PRO A 90 27.73 -11.71 -10.98
N GLN A 91 26.92 -11.28 -11.95
CA GLN A 91 27.38 -10.58 -13.15
C GLN A 91 27.81 -9.13 -12.86
N THR A 92 27.45 -8.59 -11.69
CA THR A 92 27.86 -7.24 -11.25
C THR A 92 29.37 -7.10 -11.03
N VAL A 93 30.11 -8.21 -10.89
CA VAL A 93 31.59 -8.20 -10.78
C VAL A 93 32.29 -7.64 -12.02
N ALA A 94 31.59 -7.57 -13.16
CA ALA A 94 32.10 -6.95 -14.38
C ALA A 94 32.00 -5.41 -14.34
N MET A 95 31.24 -4.84 -13.40
CA MET A 95 31.03 -3.40 -13.22
C MET A 95 32.09 -2.82 -12.27
N THR A 96 32.44 -1.56 -12.45
CA THR A 96 33.25 -0.85 -11.45
C THR A 96 32.40 -0.51 -10.22
N GLU A 97 33.02 -0.30 -9.06
CA GLU A 97 32.29 0.08 -7.83
C GLU A 97 31.43 1.33 -8.04
N THR A 98 31.95 2.33 -8.75
CA THR A 98 31.20 3.56 -9.06
C THR A 98 30.02 3.31 -9.98
N GLU A 99 30.18 2.42 -10.97
CA GLU A 99 29.10 2.04 -11.88
C GLU A 99 28.01 1.25 -11.16
N LEU A 100 28.41 0.30 -10.31
CA LEU A 100 27.48 -0.47 -9.47
C LEU A 100 26.73 0.44 -8.48
N ALA A 101 27.42 1.37 -7.82
CA ALA A 101 26.79 2.31 -6.90
C ALA A 101 25.77 3.22 -7.62
N ALA A 102 26.15 3.75 -8.79
CA ALA A 102 25.25 4.56 -9.60
C ALA A 102 24.02 3.77 -10.05
N GLU A 103 24.20 2.49 -10.35
CA GLU A 103 23.11 1.60 -10.76
C GLU A 103 22.16 1.28 -9.60
N ILE A 104 22.70 0.89 -8.43
CA ILE A 104 21.89 0.64 -7.23
C ILE A 104 21.06 1.88 -6.87
N LEU A 105 21.67 3.08 -6.90
CA LEU A 105 20.95 4.32 -6.60
C LEU A 105 19.83 4.60 -7.61
N ALA A 106 20.06 4.34 -8.90
CA ALA A 106 19.03 4.53 -9.91
C ALA A 106 17.85 3.55 -9.72
N VAL A 107 18.13 2.27 -9.48
CA VAL A 107 17.10 1.25 -9.24
C VAL A 107 16.36 1.53 -7.93
N ALA A 108 17.07 1.96 -6.89
CA ALA A 108 16.49 2.32 -5.61
C ALA A 108 15.53 3.52 -5.71
N ASP A 109 15.88 4.54 -6.48
CA ASP A 109 15.01 5.71 -6.71
C ASP A 109 13.69 5.30 -7.38
N VAL A 110 13.75 4.40 -8.37
CA VAL A 110 12.54 3.86 -9.01
C VAL A 110 11.73 2.99 -8.05
N ALA A 111 12.37 2.13 -7.26
CA ALA A 111 11.67 1.32 -6.26
C ALA A 111 10.98 2.19 -5.20
N ALA A 112 11.64 3.27 -4.75
CA ALA A 112 11.07 4.25 -3.84
C ALA A 112 9.90 5.02 -4.48
N ALA A 113 10.03 5.44 -5.74
CA ALA A 113 8.95 6.11 -6.47
C ALA A 113 7.73 5.20 -6.62
N LYS A 114 7.92 3.91 -6.94
CA LYS A 114 6.84 2.91 -6.97
C LYS A 114 6.14 2.80 -5.61
N ALA A 115 6.91 2.64 -4.54
CA ALA A 115 6.36 2.54 -3.19
C ALA A 115 5.55 3.79 -2.79
N GLN A 116 6.12 4.97 -2.99
CA GLN A 116 5.45 6.22 -2.64
C GLN A 116 4.25 6.52 -3.54
N SER A 117 4.23 6.04 -4.79
CA SER A 117 3.05 6.13 -5.65
C SER A 117 1.90 5.23 -5.18
N ALA A 118 2.19 4.10 -4.52
CA ALA A 118 1.15 3.34 -3.84
C ALA A 118 0.61 4.10 -2.63
N GLN A 119 1.47 4.81 -1.89
CA GLN A 119 1.03 5.71 -0.82
C GLN A 119 0.15 6.86 -1.37
N TYR A 120 0.45 7.39 -2.56
CA TYR A 120 -0.40 8.35 -3.26
C TYR A 120 -1.83 7.79 -3.46
N GLU A 121 -1.94 6.58 -4.00
CA GLU A 121 -3.25 5.94 -4.26
C GLU A 121 -4.02 5.64 -2.96
N LEU A 122 -3.33 5.18 -1.92
CA LEU A 122 -3.95 4.90 -0.62
C LEU A 122 -4.51 6.18 0.02
N VAL A 123 -3.72 7.26 0.06
CA VAL A 123 -4.15 8.54 0.66
C VAL A 123 -5.25 9.18 -0.19
N SER A 124 -5.10 9.18 -1.51
CA SER A 124 -6.12 9.74 -2.40
C SER A 124 -7.44 8.98 -2.31
N GLY A 125 -7.40 7.64 -2.25
CA GLY A 125 -8.58 6.80 -2.03
C GLY A 125 -9.28 7.11 -0.70
N LEU A 126 -8.52 7.24 0.39
CA LEU A 126 -9.07 7.58 1.70
C LEU A 126 -9.77 8.95 1.69
N LEU A 127 -9.15 9.96 1.09
CA LEU A 127 -9.72 11.31 0.99
C LEU A 127 -10.97 11.35 0.10
N ARG A 128 -11.02 10.55 -0.98
CA ARG A 128 -12.24 10.40 -1.80
C ARG A 128 -13.39 9.82 -0.99
N ILE A 129 -13.12 8.80 -0.18
CA ILE A 129 -14.14 8.20 0.71
C ILE A 129 -14.67 9.22 1.73
N GLN A 130 -13.82 10.15 2.17
CA GLN A 130 -14.20 11.27 3.03
C GLN A 130 -14.93 12.41 2.29
N GLY A 131 -15.22 12.24 1.00
CA GLY A 131 -15.94 13.21 0.18
C GLY A 131 -15.10 14.41 -0.27
N GLN A 132 -13.78 14.32 -0.21
CA GLN A 132 -12.91 15.37 -0.76
C GLN A 132 -12.93 15.36 -2.29
N ASP A 133 -12.90 16.55 -2.89
CA ASP A 133 -12.80 16.71 -4.33
C ASP A 133 -11.37 16.42 -4.83
N ALA A 134 -11.25 16.17 -6.14
CA ALA A 134 -10.00 15.77 -6.76
C ALA A 134 -8.89 16.84 -6.67
N ASP A 135 -9.25 18.13 -6.67
CA ASP A 135 -8.29 19.23 -6.57
C ASP A 135 -7.71 19.33 -5.14
N SER A 136 -8.57 19.24 -4.13
CA SER A 136 -8.18 19.19 -2.71
C SER A 136 -7.27 17.98 -2.42
N ILE A 137 -7.61 16.81 -2.97
CA ILE A 137 -6.78 15.61 -2.85
C ILE A 137 -5.41 15.82 -3.48
N ARG A 138 -5.39 16.37 -4.70
CA ARG A 138 -4.15 16.64 -5.42
C ARG A 138 -3.25 17.63 -4.65
N GLU A 139 -3.83 18.67 -4.06
CA GLU A 139 -3.10 19.61 -3.20
C GLU A 139 -2.44 18.88 -2.03
N VAL A 140 -3.20 18.07 -1.28
CA VAL A 140 -2.67 17.37 -0.11
C VAL A 140 -1.56 16.40 -0.50
N VAL A 141 -1.80 15.55 -1.49
CA VAL A 141 -0.88 14.45 -1.80
C VAL A 141 0.36 14.94 -2.55
N GLN A 142 0.22 15.86 -3.51
CA GLN A 142 1.36 16.35 -4.30
C GLN A 142 2.07 17.53 -3.64
N GLN A 143 1.35 18.49 -3.06
CA GLN A 143 1.98 19.71 -2.52
C GLN A 143 2.40 19.57 -1.06
N ARG A 144 1.63 18.85 -0.23
CA ARG A 144 2.00 18.67 1.19
C ARG A 144 2.82 17.42 1.45
N MET A 145 2.46 16.30 0.84
CA MET A 145 3.17 15.04 1.06
C MET A 145 4.29 14.79 0.04
N SER A 146 4.34 15.56 -1.05
CA SER A 146 5.34 15.39 -2.14
C SER A 146 5.40 13.96 -2.67
N LEU A 147 4.27 13.25 -2.67
CA LEU A 147 4.24 11.87 -3.17
C LEU A 147 4.15 11.87 -4.70
N PRO A 148 4.99 11.07 -5.39
CA PRO A 148 4.93 10.92 -6.82
C PRO A 148 3.61 10.28 -7.24
N THR A 149 3.09 10.70 -8.39
CA THR A 149 1.94 10.05 -9.00
C THR A 149 2.31 8.67 -9.57
N PRO A 150 1.34 7.76 -9.74
CA PRO A 150 1.59 6.48 -10.41
C PRO A 150 2.19 6.62 -11.81
N ASP A 151 1.77 7.63 -12.57
CA ASP A 151 2.32 7.91 -13.91
C ASP A 151 3.80 8.33 -13.85
N GLU A 152 4.18 9.16 -12.86
CA GLU A 152 5.57 9.54 -12.63
C GLU A 152 6.46 8.35 -12.23
N ALA A 153 5.93 7.42 -11.42
CA ALA A 153 6.65 6.19 -11.08
C ALA A 153 6.90 5.31 -12.32
N VAL A 154 5.89 5.17 -13.19
CA VAL A 154 6.03 4.46 -14.48
C VAL A 154 7.02 5.17 -15.40
N ALA A 155 7.00 6.51 -15.46
CA ALA A 155 7.95 7.28 -16.24
C ALA A 155 9.40 7.12 -15.73
N ALA A 156 9.59 7.07 -14.40
CA ALA A 156 10.90 6.83 -13.79
C ALA A 156 11.45 5.44 -14.17
N GLU A 157 10.61 4.41 -14.14
CA GLU A 157 10.97 3.05 -14.58
C GLU A 157 11.31 3.02 -16.08
N ALA A 158 10.52 3.69 -16.92
CA ALA A 158 10.79 3.78 -18.35
C ALA A 158 12.14 4.48 -18.64
N ASN A 159 12.48 5.52 -17.88
CA ASN A 159 13.75 6.23 -17.99
C ASN A 159 14.93 5.32 -17.57
N LEU A 160 14.79 4.60 -16.46
CA LEU A 160 15.78 3.63 -15.99
C LEU A 160 16.04 2.53 -17.03
N ASN A 161 14.98 2.03 -17.68
CA ASN A 161 15.10 1.06 -18.76
C ASN A 161 15.76 1.65 -20.02
N SER A 162 15.48 2.93 -20.32
CA SER A 162 16.04 3.63 -21.49
C SER A 162 17.53 3.91 -21.36
N ARG A 163 18.01 4.20 -20.14
CA ARG A 163 19.44 4.41 -19.84
C ARG A 163 20.31 3.23 -20.31
N HIS A 164 19.78 2.01 -20.18
CA HIS A 164 20.48 0.78 -20.52
C HIS A 164 20.18 0.26 -21.94
N ARG A 165 19.21 0.86 -22.64
CA ARG A 165 18.85 0.50 -24.02
C ARG A 165 19.68 1.24 -25.08
N ARG A 166 20.58 2.16 -24.71
CA ARG A 166 21.56 2.73 -25.64
C ARG A 166 22.89 1.96 -25.59
N PRO A 167 23.12 0.98 -26.48
CA PRO A 167 24.48 0.55 -26.78
C PRO A 167 25.17 1.67 -27.55
N GLY A 168 26.27 2.17 -27.02
CA GLY A 168 27.24 3.02 -27.72
C GLY A 168 28.58 2.32 -27.71
#